data_AF-A0AAC9HJ19-F1
#
_entry.id   AF-A0AAC9HJ19-F1
#
_cell.length_a   1.000
_cell.length_b   1.000
_cell.length_c   1.000
_cell.angle_alpha   90.00
_cell.angle_beta   90.00
_cell.angle_gamma   90.00
#
_symmetry.space_group_name_H-M   'P 1'
#
loop_
_entity.id
_entity.type
_entity.pdbx_description
1 polymer ?
#
loop_
_entity_poly.entity_id
_entity_poly.type
_entity_poly.pdbx_seq_one_letter_code
_entity_poly.pdbx_strand_id
1 'polypeptide(L)' 'MKAKVILKATLVYDINPDDYPSECDTYVKMLQFDLNTYKDDPIFLLSCTKDIDIRGELIE' A
#
# COMPACT_ATOMS: atom_id res chain seq x y z
N MET A 1 -15.20 -9.66 -23.31
CA MET A 1 -14.12 -10.35 -22.57
C MET A 1 -13.45 -9.36 -21.64
N LYS A 2 -13.50 -9.63 -20.34
CA LYS A 2 -12.89 -8.81 -19.30
C LYS A 2 -11.81 -9.64 -18.60
N ALA A 3 -10.91 -8.99 -17.89
CA ALA A 3 -9.99 -9.67 -17.00
C ALA A 3 -10.17 -9.11 -15.60
N LYS A 4 -9.99 -9.96 -14.58
CA LYS A 4 -9.92 -9.55 -13.19
C LYS A 4 -8.55 -9.92 -12.66
N VAL A 5 -7.90 -8.93 -12.07
CA VAL A 5 -6.61 -9.05 -11.43
C VAL A 5 -6.80 -8.78 -9.95
N ILE A 6 -6.30 -9.67 -9.11
CA ILE A 6 -6.27 -9.49 -7.66
C ILE A 6 -4.81 -9.39 -7.25
N LEU A 7 -4.47 -8.31 -6.57
CA LEU A 7 -3.15 -8.09 -6.00
C LEU A 7 -3.24 -8.12 -4.47
N LYS A 8 -2.41 -8.97 -3.85
CA LYS A 8 -2.25 -9.03 -2.40
C LYS A 8 -0.78 -8.84 -2.06
N ALA A 9 -0.49 -7.89 -1.19
CA ALA A 9 0.87 -7.59 -0.73
C ALA A 9 0.90 -7.38 0.77
N THR A 10 2.04 -7.66 1.39
CA THR A 10 2.33 -7.35 2.78
C THR A 10 3.57 -6.48 2.84
N LEU A 11 3.45 -5.26 3.35
CA LEU A 11 4.55 -4.32 3.47
C LEU A 11 5.09 -4.34 4.92
N VAL A 12 6.41 -4.44 5.06
CA VAL A 12 7.11 -4.27 6.33
C VAL A 12 8.21 -3.25 6.11
N TYR A 13 8.12 -2.13 6.80
CA TYR A 13 9.02 -0.98 6.68
C TYR A 13 9.14 -0.29 8.03
N ASP A 14 10.20 0.50 8.19
CA ASP A 14 10.39 1.35 9.37
C ASP A 14 9.70 2.68 9.15
N ILE A 15 8.91 3.12 10.14
CA ILE A 15 8.30 4.45 10.12
C ILE A 15 9.34 5.46 10.58
N ASN A 16 9.70 6.39 9.70
CA ASN A 16 10.52 7.54 10.01
C ASN A 16 9.61 8.78 10.20
N PRO A 17 9.41 9.29 11.43
CA PRO A 17 8.52 10.43 11.71
C PRO A 17 8.76 11.68 10.85
N ASP A 18 10.00 11.90 10.41
CA ASP A 18 10.37 13.10 9.63
C ASP A 18 9.81 13.09 8.20
N ASP A 19 9.39 11.94 7.69
CA ASP A 19 8.83 11.78 6.34
C ASP A 19 7.33 12.11 6.27
N TYR A 20 6.70 12.44 7.41
CA TYR A 20 5.26 12.64 7.51
C TYR A 20 4.88 14.11 7.72
N PRO A 21 3.66 14.51 7.30
CA PRO A 21 3.11 15.81 7.66
C PRO A 21 3.08 16.02 9.17
N SER A 22 3.26 17.27 9.63
CA SER A 22 3.39 17.60 11.05
C SER A 22 2.13 17.28 11.88
N GLU A 23 0.97 17.16 11.24
CA GLU A 23 -0.28 16.70 11.85
C GLU A 23 -0.30 15.21 12.21
N CYS A 24 0.60 14.40 11.62
CA CYS A 24 0.79 12.98 11.89
C CYS A 24 1.75 12.77 13.08
N ASP A 25 1.44 13.37 14.22
CA ASP A 25 2.26 13.38 15.44
C ASP A 25 2.31 12.06 16.23
N THR A 26 1.66 11.01 15.75
CA THR A 26 1.63 9.69 16.38
C THR A 26 1.78 8.60 15.34
N TYR A 27 2.39 7.48 15.72
CA TYR A 27 2.52 6.30 14.85
C TYR A 27 1.17 5.80 14.31
N VAL A 28 0.08 5.94 15.08
CA VAL A 28 -1.27 5.56 14.61
C VAL A 28 -1.72 6.45 13.46
N LYS A 29 -1.49 7.76 13.53
CA LYS A 29 -1.82 8.69 12.43
C LYS A 29 -0.94 8.47 11.20
N MET A 30 0.36 8.21 11.39
CA MET A 30 1.29 7.87 10.31
C MET A 30 0.85 6.62 9.57
N LEU A 31 0.50 5.55 10.31
CA LEU A 31 -0.04 4.33 9.72
C LEU A 31 -1.35 4.60 8.97
N GLN A 32 -2.25 5.42 9.53
CA GLN A 32 -3.50 5.78 8.87
C GLN A 32 -3.24 6.57 7.57
N PHE A 33 -2.25 7.46 7.56
CA PHE A 33 -1.82 8.20 6.37
C PHE A 33 -1.32 7.25 5.29
N ASP A 34 -0.45 6.29 5.63
CA ASP A 34 0.07 5.31 4.70
C ASP A 34 -1.03 4.41 4.12
N LEU A 35 -1.98 3.96 4.94
CA LEU A 35 -3.13 3.17 4.50
C LEU A 35 -4.05 3.97 3.54
N ASN A 36 -4.23 5.27 3.79
CA ASN A 36 -4.99 6.14 2.89
C ASN A 36 -4.26 6.33 1.56
N THR A 37 -2.94 6.59 1.60
CA THR A 37 -2.10 6.68 0.41
C THR A 37 -2.14 5.39 -0.41
N TYR A 38 -2.10 4.21 0.21
CA TYR A 38 -2.23 2.92 -0.49
C TYR A 38 -3.56 2.76 -1.21
N LYS A 39 -4.65 3.25 -0.60
CA LYS A 39 -5.98 3.16 -1.20
C LYS A 39 -6.08 4.02 -2.47
N ASP A 40 -5.40 5.15 -2.48
CA ASP A 40 -5.43 6.11 -3.60
C ASP A 40 -4.39 5.75 -4.68
N ASP A 41 -3.18 5.36 -4.29
CA ASP A 41 -2.11 4.87 -5.17
C ASP A 41 -1.38 3.65 -4.57
N PRO A 42 -1.88 2.43 -4.83
CA PRO A 42 -1.27 1.22 -4.28
C PRO A 42 0.11 0.94 -4.89
N ILE A 43 0.40 1.41 -6.11
CA ILE A 43 1.64 1.07 -6.81
C ILE A 43 2.84 1.77 -6.17
N PHE A 44 2.67 2.99 -5.69
CA PHE A 44 3.72 3.74 -5.00
C PHE A 44 4.29 2.96 -3.81
N LEU A 45 3.43 2.46 -2.92
CA LEU A 45 3.84 1.70 -1.73
C LEU A 45 4.32 0.28 -2.04
N LEU A 46 3.82 -0.32 -3.14
CA LEU A 46 4.25 -1.65 -3.58
C LEU A 46 5.68 -1.69 -4.13
N SER A 47 6.25 -0.56 -4.52
CA SER A 47 7.67 -0.51 -4.91
C SER A 47 8.62 -0.86 -3.75
N CYS A 48 8.13 -0.80 -2.49
CA CYS A 48 8.90 -1.02 -1.28
C CYS A 48 8.65 -2.40 -0.63
N THR A 49 7.78 -3.25 -1.17
CA THR A 49 7.46 -4.55 -0.54
C THR A 49 8.42 -5.66 -0.95
N LYS A 50 8.67 -6.57 0.00
CA LYS A 50 9.51 -7.75 -0.16
C LYS A 50 8.74 -8.95 -0.71
N ASP A 51 7.41 -8.99 -0.53
CA ASP A 51 6.56 -10.10 -0.95
C ASP A 51 5.28 -9.59 -1.64
N ILE A 52 5.07 -10.00 -2.90
CA ILE A 52 3.89 -9.68 -3.72
C ILE A 52 3.32 -10.99 -4.31
N ASP A 53 2.02 -11.25 -4.11
CA ASP A 53 1.27 -12.32 -4.78
C ASP A 53 0.30 -11.70 -5.80
N ILE A 54 0.45 -12.06 -7.08
CA ILE A 54 -0.36 -11.55 -8.20
C ILE A 54 -1.09 -12.72 -8.86
N ARG A 55 -2.42 -12.61 -8.96
CA ARG A 55 -3.26 -13.62 -9.63
C ARG A 55 -4.24 -12.95 -10.58
N GLY A 56 -4.51 -13.61 -11.71
CA GLY A 56 -5.43 -13.11 -12.73
C GLY A 56 -6.34 -14.22 -13.28
N GLU A 57 -7.56 -13.83 -13.66
CA GLU A 57 -8.53 -14.68 -14.34
C GLU A 57 -9.23 -13.91 -15.48
N LEU A 58 -9.55 -14.59 -16.56
CA LEU A 58 -10.42 -14.05 -17.61
C LEU A 58 -11.88 -14.18 -17.14
N ILE A 59 -12.66 -13.11 -17.34
CA ILE A 59 -14.09 -13.08 -17.08
C ILE A 59 -14.80 -13.02 -18.44
N GLU A 60 -15.68 -14.00 -18.66
CA GLU A 60 -16.59 -14.03 -19.80
C GLU A 60 -17.64 -12.92 -19.73
#